data_AF-A0A2U1V8H0-F1
#
_entry.id   AF-A0A2U1V8H0-F1
#
_cell.length_a   1.000
_cell.length_b   1.000
_cell.length_c   1.000
_cell.angle_alpha   90.00
_cell.angle_beta   90.00
_cell.angle_gamma   90.00
#
_symmetry.space_group_name_H-M   'P 1'
#
loop_
_entity.id
_entity.type
_entity.pdbx_description
1 polymer ?
#
loop_
_entity_poly.entity_id
_entity_poly.type
_entity_poly.pdbx_seq_one_letter_code
_entity_poly.pdbx_strand_id
1 'polypeptide(L)'
;MALRPVAAAEHPALLALNNRHAAAVNALTPEAFAAQCAGALLALAAWEGERLLGFLLAFGPETPERGPNHAWMRARHPEAAYVDRVVVDAAAQGQGLGRRLYAALAALPGVAALGCEVNLDPPNPQSMAFHRRLGFRPVGQATDPRNGKRVEYLLCSAARFLRSPGESPLSGAARLNTSQSQPSGTAFPPGRSPQHPA
;
A
#
# COMPACT_ATOMS: atom_id res chain seq x y z
N MET A 1 1.19 -13.70 -17.86
CA MET A 1 1.46 -12.80 -16.71
C MET A 1 0.15 -12.47 -15.99
N ALA A 2 0.06 -12.71 -14.68
CA ALA A 2 -1.12 -12.47 -13.84
C ALA A 2 -0.82 -11.48 -12.69
N LEU A 3 -1.74 -10.55 -12.39
CA LEU A 3 -1.75 -9.79 -11.12
C LEU A 3 -2.67 -10.53 -10.15
N ARG A 4 -2.26 -10.72 -8.89
CA ARG A 4 -3.14 -11.28 -7.86
C ARG A 4 -2.77 -10.81 -6.45
N PRO A 5 -3.74 -10.77 -5.52
CA PRO A 5 -3.48 -10.51 -4.11
C PRO A 5 -2.43 -11.47 -3.56
N VAL A 6 -1.59 -10.96 -2.67
CA VAL A 6 -0.53 -11.73 -2.02
C VAL A 6 -1.14 -12.65 -0.97
N ALA A 7 -0.78 -13.94 -1.02
CA ALA A 7 -1.13 -14.90 0.02
C ALA A 7 0.01 -15.06 1.04
N ALA A 8 -0.32 -15.47 2.28
CA ALA A 8 0.67 -15.66 3.33
C ALA A 8 1.80 -16.64 2.96
N ALA A 9 1.47 -17.69 2.20
CA ALA A 9 2.44 -18.68 1.71
C ALA A 9 3.50 -18.07 0.76
N GLU A 10 3.24 -16.89 0.19
CA GLU A 10 4.13 -16.23 -0.78
C GLU A 10 5.06 -15.21 -0.12
N HIS A 11 4.80 -14.85 1.14
CA HIS A 11 5.60 -13.86 1.87
C HIS A 11 7.11 -14.14 1.79
N PRO A 12 7.62 -15.38 1.91
CA PRO A 12 9.05 -15.64 1.80
C PRO A 12 9.64 -15.21 0.45
N ALA A 13 8.95 -15.47 -0.67
CA ALA A 13 9.43 -15.11 -2.00
C ALA A 13 9.41 -13.58 -2.22
N LEU A 14 8.35 -12.91 -1.78
CA LEU A 14 8.26 -11.45 -1.87
C LEU A 14 9.27 -10.76 -0.96
N LEU A 15 9.49 -11.28 0.24
CA LEU A 15 10.50 -10.76 1.16
C LEU A 15 11.91 -10.92 0.59
N ALA A 16 12.21 -12.08 -0.02
CA ALA A 16 13.50 -12.29 -0.68
C ALA A 16 13.71 -11.28 -1.82
N LEU A 17 12.68 -11.02 -2.64
CA LEU A 17 12.73 -9.97 -3.66
C LEU A 17 12.90 -8.58 -3.03
N ASN A 18 12.15 -8.25 -1.98
CA ASN A 18 12.28 -6.99 -1.26
C ASN A 18 13.72 -6.73 -0.79
N ASN A 19 14.30 -7.72 -0.12
CA ASN A 19 15.60 -7.56 0.53
C ASN A 19 16.76 -7.51 -0.47
N ARG A 20 16.61 -8.09 -1.69
CA ARG A 20 17.51 -7.82 -2.82
C ARG A 20 17.52 -6.34 -3.24
N HIS A 21 16.44 -5.61 -2.97
CA HIS A 21 16.28 -4.18 -3.27
C HIS A 21 16.32 -3.30 -2.00
N ALA A 22 16.89 -3.77 -0.89
CA ALA A 22 16.88 -3.09 0.41
C ALA A 22 17.46 -1.66 0.40
N ALA A 23 18.41 -1.36 -0.50
CA ALA A 23 18.92 0.01 -0.66
C ALA A 23 17.79 1.00 -1.01
N ALA A 24 16.84 0.56 -1.84
CA ALA A 24 15.71 1.35 -2.29
C ALA A 24 14.53 1.35 -1.31
N VAL A 25 14.14 0.17 -0.78
CA VAL A 25 12.86 -0.02 -0.05
C VAL A 25 13.00 -0.49 1.40
N ASN A 26 14.23 -0.48 1.93
CA ASN A 26 14.63 -1.02 3.23
C ASN A 26 14.42 -2.55 3.36
N ALA A 27 15.35 -3.20 4.04
CA ALA A 27 15.22 -4.62 4.38
C ALA A 27 14.15 -4.80 5.46
N LEU A 28 13.47 -5.94 5.44
CA LEU A 28 12.51 -6.35 6.46
C LEU A 28 12.81 -7.76 6.97
N THR A 29 12.37 -8.04 8.19
CA THR A 29 12.28 -9.41 8.71
C THR A 29 10.99 -10.08 8.19
N PRO A 30 10.86 -11.42 8.27
CA PRO A 30 9.62 -12.12 7.93
C PRO A 30 8.40 -11.58 8.68
N GLU A 31 8.53 -11.34 9.98
CA GLU A 31 7.46 -10.86 10.85
C GLU A 31 7.04 -9.44 10.45
N ALA A 32 8.02 -8.56 10.19
CA ALA A 32 7.75 -7.20 9.76
C ALA A 32 7.06 -7.17 8.40
N PHE A 33 7.51 -7.98 7.43
CA PHE A 33 6.88 -8.04 6.10
C PHE A 33 5.44 -8.57 6.19
N ALA A 34 5.22 -9.64 6.96
CA ALA A 34 3.87 -10.18 7.17
C ALA A 34 2.94 -9.15 7.83
N ALA A 35 3.42 -8.38 8.81
CA ALA A 35 2.67 -7.31 9.44
C ALA A 35 2.31 -6.17 8.47
N GLN A 36 3.22 -5.81 7.55
CA GLN A 36 2.91 -4.84 6.49
C GLN A 36 1.82 -5.36 5.56
N CYS A 37 1.91 -6.62 5.11
CA CYS A 37 0.89 -7.23 4.26
C CYS A 37 -0.49 -7.28 4.94
N ALA A 38 -0.55 -7.65 6.23
CA ALA A 38 -1.79 -7.72 6.98
C ALA A 38 -2.45 -6.35 7.18
N GLY A 39 -1.66 -5.28 7.23
CA GLY A 39 -2.13 -3.90 7.41
C GLY A 39 -2.33 -3.11 6.12
N ALA A 40 -2.11 -3.72 4.95
CA ALA A 40 -2.13 -3.03 3.67
C ALA A 40 -3.57 -2.80 3.17
N LEU A 41 -3.79 -1.65 2.53
CA LEU A 41 -4.95 -1.46 1.65
C LEU A 41 -4.87 -2.43 0.46
N LEU A 42 -3.67 -2.60 -0.08
CA LEU A 42 -3.40 -3.53 -1.17
C LEU A 42 -2.00 -4.13 -1.04
N ALA A 43 -1.93 -5.46 -1.03
CA ALA A 43 -0.72 -6.22 -1.29
C ALA A 43 -0.94 -7.04 -2.57
N LEU A 44 -0.29 -6.64 -3.66
CA LEU A 44 -0.49 -7.21 -4.99
C LEU A 44 0.83 -7.66 -5.59
N ALA A 45 0.87 -8.87 -6.14
CA ALA A 45 2.03 -9.42 -6.82
C ALA A 45 1.73 -9.75 -8.28
N ALA A 46 2.77 -9.66 -9.11
CA ALA A 46 2.74 -10.01 -10.52
C ALA A 46 3.57 -11.27 -10.77
N TRP A 47 2.99 -12.21 -11.51
CA TRP A 47 3.53 -13.55 -11.71
C TRP A 47 3.55 -13.96 -13.18
N GLU A 48 4.52 -14.78 -13.55
CA GLU A 48 4.56 -15.53 -14.80
C GLU A 48 4.76 -17.01 -14.49
N GLY A 49 3.67 -17.78 -14.51
CA GLY A 49 3.63 -19.09 -13.85
C GLY A 49 3.96 -18.92 -12.36
N GLU A 50 4.93 -19.70 -11.88
CA GLU A 50 5.45 -19.63 -10.51
C GLU A 50 6.52 -18.54 -10.30
N ARG A 51 6.92 -17.83 -11.37
CA ARG A 51 7.96 -16.81 -11.28
C ARG A 51 7.38 -15.49 -10.80
N LEU A 52 7.84 -15.02 -9.64
CA LEU A 52 7.55 -13.68 -9.14
C LEU A 52 8.29 -12.62 -9.98
N LEU A 53 7.54 -11.70 -10.58
CA LEU A 53 8.08 -10.61 -11.40
C LEU A 53 8.16 -9.28 -10.64
N GLY A 54 7.31 -9.09 -9.63
CA GLY A 54 7.25 -7.86 -8.87
C GLY A 54 6.04 -7.78 -7.97
N PHE A 55 6.01 -6.80 -7.08
CA PHE A 55 4.89 -6.56 -6.19
C PHE A 55 4.76 -5.08 -5.81
N LEU A 56 3.59 -4.75 -5.29
CA LEU A 56 3.26 -3.43 -4.75
C LEU A 56 2.53 -3.62 -3.42
N LEU A 57 2.91 -2.81 -2.43
CA LEU A 57 2.26 -2.72 -1.13
C LEU A 57 1.90 -1.26 -0.86
N ALA A 58 0.62 -1.02 -0.55
CA ALA A 58 0.11 0.32 -0.30
C ALA A 58 -0.78 0.36 0.94
N PHE A 59 -0.75 1.52 1.59
CA PHE A 59 -1.57 1.92 2.72
C PHE A 59 -2.58 2.96 2.27
N GLY A 60 -3.80 2.87 2.79
CA GLY A 60 -4.90 3.75 2.43
C GLY A 60 -5.19 4.79 3.52
N PRO A 61 -6.06 5.78 3.23
CA PRO A 61 -6.50 6.78 4.20
C PRO A 61 -6.99 6.20 5.54
N GLU A 62 -7.71 5.07 5.46
CA GLU A 62 -8.30 4.37 6.60
C GLU A 62 -7.35 3.35 7.25
N THR A 63 -6.16 3.14 6.69
CA THR A 63 -5.20 2.22 7.31
C THR A 63 -4.52 2.91 8.50
N PRO A 64 -4.26 2.17 9.60
CA PRO A 64 -3.49 2.70 10.71
C PRO A 64 -2.15 3.25 10.22
N GLU A 65 -1.68 4.32 10.85
CA GLU A 65 -0.41 4.95 10.49
C GLU A 65 0.75 3.92 10.53
N ARG A 66 1.61 3.96 9.51
CA ARG A 66 2.72 3.02 9.30
C ARG A 66 4.04 3.77 9.14
N GLY A 67 4.65 4.12 10.25
CA GLY A 67 5.95 4.80 10.26
C GLY A 67 5.90 6.25 9.71
N PRO A 68 7.05 6.94 9.74
CA PRO A 68 7.14 8.38 9.47
C PRO A 68 6.74 8.78 8.06
N ASN A 69 7.01 7.96 7.04
CA ASN A 69 6.71 8.33 5.65
C ASN A 69 5.20 8.25 5.35
N HIS A 70 4.52 7.20 5.84
CA HIS A 70 3.06 7.12 5.77
C HIS A 70 2.42 8.24 6.60
N ALA A 71 2.93 8.51 7.81
CA ALA A 71 2.46 9.61 8.66
C ALA A 71 2.57 10.97 7.95
N TRP A 72 3.71 11.23 7.31
CA TRP A 72 3.94 12.46 6.56
C TRP A 72 2.94 12.62 5.42
N MET A 73 2.72 11.56 4.64
CA MET A 73 1.79 11.56 3.51
C MET A 73 0.36 11.78 3.99
N ARG A 74 -0.08 11.02 5.00
CA ARG A 74 -1.43 11.11 5.56
C ARG A 74 -1.74 12.48 6.17
N ALA A 75 -0.75 13.14 6.77
CA ALA A 75 -0.93 14.47 7.34
C ALA A 75 -1.11 15.59 6.28
N ARG A 76 -0.64 15.39 5.05
CA ARG A 76 -0.61 16.43 3.99
C ARG A 76 -1.52 16.11 2.80
N HIS A 77 -1.73 14.84 2.53
CA HIS A 77 -2.52 14.28 1.44
C HIS A 77 -3.36 13.11 1.98
N PRO A 78 -4.31 13.38 2.89
CA PRO A 78 -5.10 12.34 3.56
C PRO A 78 -5.92 11.48 2.58
N GLU A 79 -6.20 11.96 1.37
CA GLU A 79 -6.91 11.25 0.31
C GLU A 79 -6.04 10.28 -0.49
N ALA A 80 -4.72 10.31 -0.32
CA ALA A 80 -3.79 9.53 -1.13
C ALA A 80 -3.63 8.10 -0.60
N ALA A 81 -3.69 7.12 -1.51
CA ALA A 81 -3.14 5.79 -1.22
C ALA A 81 -1.60 5.88 -1.29
N TYR A 82 -0.95 5.63 -0.17
CA TYR A 82 0.49 5.70 0.00
C TYR A 82 1.15 4.37 -0.35
N VAL A 83 1.98 4.35 -1.38
CA VAL A 83 2.77 3.18 -1.82
C VAL A 83 4.06 3.11 -1.02
N ASP A 84 4.09 2.23 -0.03
CA ASP A 84 5.25 1.95 0.84
C ASP A 84 6.38 1.25 0.08
N ARG A 85 6.01 0.34 -0.84
CA ARG A 85 7.00 -0.36 -1.67
C ARG A 85 6.40 -0.79 -3.00
N VAL A 86 7.20 -0.59 -4.04
CA VAL A 86 6.99 -1.17 -5.36
C VAL A 86 8.33 -1.74 -5.82
N VAL A 87 8.37 -3.04 -6.08
CA VAL A 87 9.59 -3.74 -6.47
C VAL A 87 9.30 -4.56 -7.71
N VAL A 88 10.16 -4.43 -8.72
CA VAL A 88 10.11 -5.21 -9.95
C VAL A 88 11.46 -5.88 -10.11
N ASP A 89 11.45 -7.21 -10.26
CA ASP A 89 12.65 -8.00 -10.49
C ASP A 89 13.39 -7.46 -11.70
N ALA A 90 14.73 -7.37 -11.62
CA ALA A 90 15.55 -6.73 -12.65
C ALA A 90 15.31 -7.31 -14.05
N ALA A 91 15.08 -8.62 -14.15
CA ALA A 91 14.83 -9.28 -15.42
C ALA A 91 13.40 -9.03 -15.98
N ALA A 92 12.51 -8.42 -15.20
CA ALA A 92 11.15 -8.06 -15.59
C ALA A 92 10.96 -6.53 -15.78
N GLN A 93 12.01 -5.73 -15.61
CA GLN A 93 11.97 -4.29 -15.81
C GLN A 93 11.79 -3.92 -17.29
N GLY A 94 11.24 -2.73 -17.56
CA GLY A 94 10.99 -2.25 -18.93
C GLY A 94 9.72 -2.81 -19.59
N GLN A 95 9.05 -3.78 -18.99
CA GLN A 95 7.86 -4.44 -19.56
C GLN A 95 6.53 -3.80 -19.12
N GLY A 96 6.56 -2.57 -18.60
CA GLY A 96 5.36 -1.87 -18.12
C GLY A 96 4.76 -2.41 -16.81
N LEU A 97 5.41 -3.36 -16.13
CA LEU A 97 4.87 -4.03 -14.95
C LEU A 97 4.54 -3.07 -13.81
N GLY A 98 5.45 -2.13 -13.50
CA GLY A 98 5.20 -1.11 -12.48
C GLY A 98 3.93 -0.29 -12.77
N ARG A 99 3.70 0.10 -14.03
CA ARG A 99 2.47 0.82 -14.42
C ARG A 99 1.22 -0.01 -14.16
N ARG A 100 1.25 -1.31 -14.43
CA ARG A 100 0.12 -2.24 -14.19
C ARG A 100 -0.18 -2.39 -12.69
N LEU A 101 0.86 -2.47 -11.85
CA LEU A 101 0.71 -2.49 -10.39
C LEU A 101 0.05 -1.20 -9.87
N TYR A 102 0.52 -0.03 -10.31
CA TYR A 102 -0.08 1.25 -9.95
C TYR A 102 -1.51 1.40 -10.48
N ALA A 103 -1.80 0.89 -11.68
CA ALA A 103 -3.16 0.93 -12.23
C ALA A 103 -4.15 0.08 -11.43
N ALA A 104 -3.72 -1.09 -10.95
CA ALA A 104 -4.55 -1.92 -10.09
C ALA A 104 -4.86 -1.22 -8.75
N LEU A 105 -3.89 -0.51 -8.15
CA LEU A 105 -4.13 0.30 -6.96
C LEU A 105 -5.09 1.47 -7.25
N ALA A 106 -4.87 2.19 -8.35
CA ALA A 106 -5.70 3.32 -8.75
C ALA A 106 -7.15 2.95 -9.06
N ALA A 107 -7.41 1.68 -9.43
CA ALA A 107 -8.73 1.17 -9.73
C ALA A 107 -9.54 0.80 -8.47
N LEU A 108 -8.93 0.82 -7.28
CA LEU A 108 -9.66 0.56 -6.04
C LEU A 108 -10.65 1.71 -5.75
N PRO A 109 -11.87 1.40 -5.27
CA PRO A 109 -12.84 2.41 -4.87
C PRO A 109 -12.26 3.37 -3.83
N GLY A 110 -12.54 4.67 -3.98
CA GLY A 110 -12.08 5.71 -3.04
C GLY A 110 -10.64 6.18 -3.22
N VAL A 111 -9.84 5.55 -4.09
CA VAL A 111 -8.47 5.99 -4.36
C VAL A 111 -8.47 7.14 -5.37
N ALA A 112 -8.35 8.38 -4.89
CA ALA A 112 -8.32 9.58 -5.74
C ALA A 112 -6.89 10.01 -6.14
N ALA A 113 -5.92 9.74 -5.27
CA ALA A 113 -4.51 10.08 -5.46
C ALA A 113 -3.61 8.93 -5.00
N LEU A 114 -2.40 8.90 -5.56
CA LEU A 114 -1.34 7.94 -5.23
C LEU A 114 -0.13 8.74 -4.74
N GLY A 115 0.37 8.40 -3.56
CA GLY A 115 1.56 9.00 -2.96
C GLY A 115 2.67 7.97 -2.80
N CYS A 116 3.92 8.39 -2.88
CA CYS A 116 5.08 7.59 -2.52
C CYS A 116 6.24 8.49 -2.13
N GLU A 117 7.33 7.91 -1.65
CA GLU A 117 8.61 8.58 -1.47
C GLU A 117 9.71 7.91 -2.30
N VAL A 118 10.71 8.70 -2.69
CA VAL A 118 11.91 8.22 -3.37
C VAL A 118 13.14 8.78 -2.67
N ASN A 119 14.14 7.94 -2.40
CA ASN A 119 15.38 8.35 -1.76
C ASN A 119 16.12 9.39 -2.62
N LEU A 120 16.45 10.52 -2.00
CA LEU A 120 17.42 11.51 -2.48
C LEU A 120 18.82 11.19 -1.99
N ASP A 121 18.95 10.55 -0.82
CA ASP A 121 20.23 10.13 -0.24
C ASP A 121 20.10 8.78 0.49
N PRO A 122 20.74 7.70 0.00
CA PRO A 122 21.42 7.62 -1.29
C PRO A 122 20.43 7.79 -2.45
N PRO A 123 20.83 8.40 -3.57
CA PRO A 123 19.90 8.73 -4.65
C PRO A 123 19.38 7.47 -5.34
N ASN A 124 18.07 7.46 -5.65
CA ASN A 124 17.44 6.42 -6.47
C ASN A 124 16.94 6.99 -7.81
N PRO A 125 17.85 7.28 -8.78
CA PRO A 125 17.49 7.94 -10.03
C PRO A 125 16.57 7.08 -10.91
N GLN A 126 16.69 5.74 -10.82
CA GLN A 126 15.83 4.82 -11.54
C GLN A 126 14.37 4.96 -11.09
N SER A 127 14.13 4.91 -9.77
CA SER A 127 12.78 5.08 -9.22
C SER A 127 12.23 6.48 -9.51
N MET A 128 13.06 7.52 -9.36
CA MET A 128 12.66 8.89 -9.67
C MET A 128 12.22 9.06 -11.14
N ALA A 129 13.02 8.54 -12.08
CA ALA A 129 12.68 8.58 -13.51
C ALA A 129 11.41 7.78 -13.83
N PHE A 130 11.22 6.62 -13.19
CA PHE A 130 10.01 5.82 -13.33
C PHE A 130 8.76 6.58 -12.88
N HIS A 131 8.76 7.16 -11.67
CA HIS A 131 7.61 7.91 -11.15
C HIS A 131 7.32 9.17 -11.96
N ARG A 132 8.35 9.93 -12.38
CA ARG A 132 8.18 11.09 -13.26
C ARG A 132 7.52 10.72 -14.60
N ARG A 133 7.92 9.60 -15.23
CA ARG A 133 7.28 9.09 -16.46
C ARG A 133 5.82 8.72 -16.26
N LEU A 134 5.45 8.24 -15.07
CA LEU A 134 4.06 7.99 -14.71
C LEU A 134 3.27 9.28 -14.44
N GLY A 135 3.94 10.42 -14.30
CA GLY A 135 3.34 11.75 -14.08
C GLY A 135 3.24 12.15 -12.62
N PHE A 136 3.96 11.47 -11.73
CA PHE A 136 4.15 11.92 -10.36
C PHE A 136 4.90 13.24 -10.30
N ARG A 137 4.56 14.08 -9.32
CA ARG A 137 5.19 15.38 -9.08
C ARG A 137 5.67 15.50 -7.62
N PRO A 138 6.80 16.17 -7.36
CA PRO A 138 7.25 16.44 -6.00
C PRO A 138 6.24 17.27 -5.22
N VAL A 139 6.02 16.89 -3.96
CA VAL A 139 5.14 17.61 -3.01
C VAL A 139 5.82 17.92 -1.68
N GLY A 140 7.02 17.41 -1.45
CA GLY A 140 7.81 17.74 -0.28
C GLY A 140 9.00 16.83 -0.09
N GLN A 141 9.80 17.12 0.92
CA GLN A 141 10.97 16.32 1.29
C GLN A 141 11.01 16.17 2.81
N ALA A 142 11.62 15.09 3.29
CA ALA A 142 11.94 14.90 4.70
C ALA A 142 13.17 14.03 4.86
N THR A 143 13.69 13.98 6.07
CA THR A 143 14.66 12.98 6.51
C THR A 143 13.92 11.96 7.37
N ASP A 144 14.00 10.68 7.02
CA ASP A 144 13.38 9.61 7.80
C ASP A 144 14.13 9.47 9.14
N PRO A 145 13.49 9.71 10.29
CA PRO A 145 14.15 9.71 11.59
C PRO A 145 14.67 8.33 12.01
N ARG A 146 14.24 7.25 11.34
CA ARG A 146 14.66 5.88 11.67
C ARG A 146 16.02 5.50 11.08
N ASN A 147 16.38 6.10 9.94
CA ASN A 147 17.55 5.68 9.15
C ASN A 147 18.36 6.85 8.55
N GLY A 148 17.93 8.10 8.74
CA GLY A 148 18.62 9.29 8.23
C GLY A 148 18.51 9.50 6.73
N LYS A 149 17.77 8.65 5.99
CA LYS A 149 17.62 8.81 4.53
C LYS A 149 16.81 10.05 4.23
N ARG A 150 17.33 10.89 3.35
CA ARG A 150 16.57 12.01 2.78
C ARG A 150 15.71 11.50 1.64
N VAL A 151 14.42 11.81 1.66
CA VAL A 151 13.44 11.35 0.67
C VAL A 151 12.69 12.53 0.05
N GLU A 152 12.26 12.36 -1.19
CA GLU A 152 11.33 13.24 -1.89
C GLU A 152 9.98 12.54 -2.01
N TYR A 153 8.94 13.16 -1.47
CA TYR A 153 7.57 12.70 -1.60
C TYR A 153 6.99 13.14 -2.92
N LEU A 154 6.33 12.20 -3.59
CA LEU A 154 5.75 12.36 -4.90
C LEU A 154 4.25 12.06 -4.86
N LEU A 155 3.46 12.81 -5.62
CA LEU A 155 2.01 12.64 -5.72
C LEU A 155 1.56 12.54 -7.19
N CYS A 156 0.56 11.70 -7.46
CA CYS A 156 -0.08 11.58 -8.76
C CYS A 156 -1.59 11.34 -8.62
N SER A 157 -2.39 11.90 -9.52
CA SER A 157 -3.83 11.61 -9.57
C SER A 157 -4.08 10.18 -10.06
N ALA A 158 -4.94 9.43 -9.35
CA ALA A 158 -5.32 8.08 -9.73
C ALA A 158 -5.99 8.02 -11.12
N ALA A 159 -6.73 9.06 -11.51
CA ALA A 159 -7.36 9.18 -12.83
C ALA A 159 -6.36 9.07 -14.01
N ARG A 160 -5.07 9.30 -13.77
CA ARG A 160 -4.02 9.13 -14.78
C ARG A 160 -3.80 7.66 -15.19
N PHE A 161 -4.19 6.72 -14.33
CA PHE A 161 -4.08 5.28 -14.57
C PHE A 161 -5.40 4.67 -15.09
N LEU A 162 -6.52 5.37 -14.89
CA LEU A 162 -7.86 4.90 -15.28
C LEU A 162 -8.29 5.36 -16.68
N ARG A 163 -7.50 6.23 -17.32
CA ARG A 163 -7.77 6.68 -18.70
C ARG A 163 -7.34 5.60 -19.72
N SER A 164 -8.21 4.60 -19.85
CA SER A 164 -8.55 3.84 -21.06
C SER A 164 -9.87 3.07 -20.77
N PRO A 165 -10.93 3.20 -21.59
CA PRO A 165 -12.14 2.40 -21.43
C PRO A 165 -11.83 0.97 -21.90
N GLY A 166 -11.93 -0.05 -21.02
CA GLY A 166 -11.98 -1.42 -21.52
C GLY A 166 -11.72 -2.58 -20.55
N GLU A 167 -10.77 -2.50 -19.62
CA GLU A 167 -10.41 -3.69 -18.82
C GLU A 167 -10.03 -3.31 -17.40
N SER A 168 -10.91 -3.63 -16.44
CA SER A 168 -10.48 -3.79 -15.05
C SER A 168 -9.66 -5.09 -14.97
N PRO A 169 -8.39 -5.06 -14.53
CA PRO A 169 -7.58 -6.27 -14.39
C PRO A 169 -8.00 -7.15 -13.21
N LEU A 170 -9.03 -6.75 -12.46
CA LEU A 170 -9.56 -7.46 -11.29
C LEU A 170 -10.86 -8.20 -11.66
N SER A 171 -10.84 -9.02 -12.71
CA SER A 171 -11.85 -10.07 -12.88
C SER A 171 -11.44 -11.30 -12.07
N GLY A 172 -11.71 -11.27 -10.77
CA GLY A 172 -11.40 -12.38 -9.87
C GLY A 172 -11.69 -12.00 -8.42
N ALA A 173 -12.94 -12.24 -8.01
CA ALA A 173 -13.51 -12.08 -6.67
C ALA A 173 -12.49 -11.95 -5.51
N ALA A 174 -12.26 -10.72 -5.06
CA ALA A 174 -11.88 -10.43 -3.68
C ALA A 174 -13.01 -9.58 -3.08
N ARG A 175 -14.00 -10.25 -2.49
CA ARG A 175 -15.01 -9.56 -1.67
C ARG A 175 -14.28 -9.00 -0.44
N LEU A 176 -14.36 -7.69 -0.28
CA LEU A 176 -13.97 -6.99 0.94
C LEU A 176 -14.71 -7.63 2.12
N ASN A 177 -13.96 -8.14 3.09
CA ASN A 177 -14.53 -8.63 4.34
C ASN A 177 -14.83 -7.43 5.24
N THR A 178 -16.00 -6.82 5.07
CA THR A 178 -16.57 -5.87 6.03
C THR A 178 -17.82 -6.48 6.63
N SER A 179 -17.64 -7.20 7.73
CA SER A 179 -18.74 -7.51 8.65
C SER A 179 -18.21 -7.49 10.08
N GLN A 180 -18.13 -6.28 10.65
CA GLN A 180 -18.49 -6.10 12.05
C GLN A 180 -19.93 -5.58 12.07
N SER A 181 -20.85 -6.44 12.46
CA SER A 181 -22.22 -6.05 12.80
C SER A 181 -22.36 -6.22 14.31
N GLN A 182 -22.36 -5.11 15.04
CA GLN A 182 -23.01 -5.09 16.34
C GLN A 182 -24.52 -4.99 16.14
N PRO A 183 -25.33 -5.62 17.00
CA PRO A 183 -26.66 -5.12 17.29
C PRO A 183 -26.68 -4.42 18.65
N SER A 184 -27.00 -3.12 18.61
CA SER A 184 -27.58 -2.40 19.73
C SER A 184 -29.01 -2.93 19.96
N GLY A 185 -29.36 -3.30 21.19
CA GLY A 185 -30.69 -3.77 21.54
C GLY A 185 -30.93 -3.75 23.05
N THR A 186 -31.59 -2.69 23.50
CA THR A 186 -32.06 -2.43 24.86
C THR A 186 -33.13 -3.42 25.33
N ALA A 187 -33.06 -3.88 26.59
CA ALA A 187 -34.23 -4.34 27.34
C ALA A 187 -34.04 -4.16 28.86
N PHE A 188 -34.81 -3.23 29.43
CA PHE A 188 -35.10 -3.12 30.87
C PHE A 188 -36.12 -4.18 31.29
N PRO A 189 -36.11 -4.62 32.56
CA PRO A 189 -37.36 -4.85 33.29
C PRO A 189 -37.39 -4.19 34.69
N PRO A 190 -38.56 -4.15 35.36
CA PRO A 190 -38.97 -3.04 36.21
C PRO A 190 -38.53 -3.15 37.67
N GLY A 191 -38.57 -2.01 38.34
CA GLY A 191 -38.08 -1.82 39.70
C GLY A 191 -38.85 -2.52 40.81
N ARG A 192 -38.16 -2.64 41.94
CA ARG A 192 -38.72 -2.60 43.30
C ARG A 192 -37.91 -1.61 44.12
N SER A 193 -38.59 -0.60 44.64
CA SER A 193 -38.06 0.42 45.55
C SER A 193 -38.02 -0.10 47.01
N PRO A 194 -37.66 0.71 48.02
CA PRO A 194 -36.42 0.53 48.80
C PRO A 194 -36.72 0.17 50.27
N GLN A 195 -35.77 -0.48 50.97
CA GLN A 195 -35.79 -0.52 52.44
C GLN A 195 -34.37 -0.49 53.01
N HIS A 196 -33.99 0.68 53.53
CA HIS A 196 -33.18 0.83 54.75
C HIS A 196 -34.18 1.01 55.90
N PRO A 197 -33.91 0.50 57.12
CA PRO A 197 -32.99 1.14 58.08
C PRO A 197 -32.23 0.08 58.92
N ALA A 198 -31.31 0.34 59.84
CA ALA A 198 -30.79 1.53 60.54
C ALA A 198 -29.28 1.29 60.81
#